data_AF-A0A2V7PHM3-F1
#
_entry.id   AF-A0A2V7PHM3-F1
#
_cell.length_a   1.000
_cell.length_b   1.000
_cell.length_c   1.000
_cell.angle_alpha   90.00
_cell.angle_beta   90.00
_cell.angle_gamma   90.00
#
_symmetry.space_group_name_H-M   'P 1'
#
loop_
_entity.id
_entity.type
_entity.pdbx_description
1 polymer ?
#
loop_
_entity_poly.entity_id
_entity_poly.type
_entity_poly.pdbx_seq_one_letter_code
_entity_poly.pdbx_strand_id
1 'polypeptide(L)'
;MTEVVTPQRAQAAAIQQRLSEGLVKIDPHHRLVGRPVGYRIIDGTTLEISYRDVVGIADAEVMGVKRLIGSECFCTVSPQTAETLTVRFLVPLK
;
A
#
# COMPACT_ATOMS: atom_id res chain seq x y z
N MET A 1 -1.81 -16.00 26.32
CA MET A 1 -2.10 -14.57 26.07
C MET A 1 -2.72 -14.49 24.68
N THR A 2 -4.05 -14.46 24.60
CA THR A 2 -4.78 -14.40 23.33
C THR A 2 -4.80 -12.94 22.91
N GLU A 3 -3.89 -12.55 22.04
CA GLU A 3 -3.89 -11.22 21.42
C GLU A 3 -5.24 -11.07 20.70
N VAL A 4 -6.12 -10.20 21.19
CA VAL A 4 -7.41 -9.96 20.56
C VAL A 4 -7.10 -9.31 19.22
N VAL A 5 -7.10 -10.12 18.15
CA VAL A 5 -6.95 -9.62 16.80
C VAL A 5 -8.20 -8.80 16.52
N THR A 6 -8.07 -7.48 16.60
CA THR A 6 -9.15 -6.59 16.23
C THR A 6 -9.47 -6.80 14.75
N PRO A 7 -10.76 -6.72 14.35
CA PRO A 7 -11.17 -6.95 12.96
C PRO A 7 -10.39 -6.08 11.97
N GLN A 8 -9.97 -4.89 12.39
CA GLN A 8 -9.15 -3.98 11.59
C GLN A 8 -7.72 -4.51 11.35
N ARG A 9 -7.11 -5.20 12.33
CA ARG A 9 -5.80 -5.86 12.13
C ARG A 9 -5.90 -7.06 11.21
N ALA A 10 -6.98 -7.82 11.29
CA ALA A 10 -7.24 -8.92 10.36
C ALA A 10 -7.43 -8.42 8.92
N GLN A 11 -8.19 -7.34 8.74
CA GLN A 11 -8.37 -6.71 7.43
C GLN A 11 -7.07 -6.12 6.89
N ALA A 12 -6.28 -5.45 7.74
CA ALA A 12 -4.98 -4.94 7.36
C ALA A 12 -4.04 -6.07 6.90
N ALA A 13 -3.99 -7.18 7.63
CA ALA A 13 -3.21 -8.36 7.25
C ALA A 13 -3.68 -8.97 5.92
N ALA A 14 -4.98 -9.02 5.66
CA ALA A 14 -5.53 -9.48 4.38
C ALA A 14 -5.14 -8.54 3.22
N ILE A 15 -5.16 -7.23 3.43
CA ILE A 15 -4.69 -6.24 2.43
C ILE A 15 -3.19 -6.41 2.19
N GLN A 16 -2.39 -6.57 3.25
CA GLN A 16 -0.94 -6.83 3.14
C GLN A 16 -0.65 -8.06 2.29
N GLN A 17 -1.33 -9.17 2.56
CA GLN A 17 -1.16 -10.42 1.82
C GLN A 17 -1.54 -10.26 0.33
N ARG A 18 -2.70 -9.66 0.06
CA ARG A 18 -3.14 -9.37 -1.32
C ARG A 18 -2.14 -8.50 -2.08
N LEU A 19 -1.56 -7.52 -1.41
CA LEU A 19 -0.52 -6.68 -2.00
C LEU A 19 0.74 -7.48 -2.26
N SER A 20 1.24 -8.26 -1.30
CA SER A 20 2.45 -9.08 -1.50
C SER A 20 2.32 -10.06 -2.67
N GLU A 21 1.17 -10.71 -2.83
CA GLU A 21 0.92 -11.66 -3.92
C GLU A 21 0.58 -10.98 -5.25
N GLY A 22 -0.13 -9.85 -5.18
CA GLY A 22 -0.66 -9.15 -6.34
C GLY A 22 0.33 -8.20 -6.99
N LEU A 23 1.19 -7.53 -6.21
CA LEU A 23 2.12 -6.51 -6.72
C LEU A 23 3.02 -7.08 -7.82
N VAL A 24 3.52 -8.31 -7.62
CA VAL A 24 4.40 -9.00 -8.57
C VAL A 24 3.75 -9.16 -9.96
N LYS A 25 2.41 -9.18 -10.03
CA LYS A 25 1.67 -9.34 -11.28
C LYS A 25 1.34 -8.02 -11.97
N ILE A 26 1.27 -6.92 -11.22
CA ILE A 26 0.84 -5.62 -11.74
C ILE A 26 1.98 -4.64 -11.96
N ASP A 27 3.16 -4.92 -11.39
CA ASP A 27 4.36 -4.06 -11.47
C ASP A 27 5.45 -4.70 -12.35
N PRO A 28 5.26 -4.69 -13.69
CA PRO A 28 6.22 -5.27 -14.64
C PRO A 28 7.57 -4.56 -14.61
N HIS A 29 7.62 -3.34 -14.06
CA HIS A 29 8.83 -2.54 -13.97
C HIS A 29 9.53 -2.63 -12.61
N HIS A 30 9.01 -3.44 -11.67
CA HIS A 30 9.56 -3.59 -10.31
C HIS A 30 9.81 -2.23 -9.62
N ARG A 31 8.92 -1.27 -9.86
CA ARG A 31 8.97 0.07 -9.27
C ARG A 31 8.53 0.06 -7.82
N LEU A 32 7.62 -0.83 -7.45
CA LEU A 32 7.06 -0.99 -6.11
C LEU A 32 7.47 -2.33 -5.48
N VAL A 33 7.55 -3.40 -6.28
CA VAL A 33 8.00 -4.72 -5.83
C VAL A 33 9.44 -4.62 -5.33
N GLY A 34 9.68 -5.11 -4.11
CA GLY A 34 11.02 -5.09 -3.50
C GLY A 34 11.42 -3.73 -2.91
N ARG A 35 10.56 -2.71 -2.97
CA ARG A 35 10.81 -1.43 -2.30
C ARG A 35 10.49 -1.51 -0.80
N PRO A 36 11.14 -0.66 0.03
CA PRO A 36 10.79 -0.56 1.43
C PRO A 36 9.32 -0.14 1.58
N VAL A 37 8.49 -1.07 2.05
CA VAL A 37 7.07 -0.85 2.32
C VAL A 37 6.83 -0.79 3.83
N GLY A 38 6.18 0.28 4.29
CA GLY A 38 5.71 0.43 5.65
C GLY A 38 4.21 0.25 5.73
N TYR A 39 3.73 -0.47 6.75
CA TYR A 39 2.31 -0.61 7.05
C TYR A 39 2.04 -0.05 8.43
N ARG A 40 1.11 0.90 8.54
CA ARG A 40 0.77 1.54 9.81
C ARG A 40 -0.74 1.75 9.90
N ILE A 41 -1.34 1.28 10.99
CA ILE A 41 -2.73 1.63 11.30
C ILE A 41 -2.74 2.98 12.01
N ILE A 42 -3.52 3.93 11.50
CA ILE A 42 -3.75 5.27 12.00
C ILE A 42 -5.15 5.29 12.63
N ASP A 43 -5.22 5.76 13.88
CA ASP A 43 -6.47 5.92 14.65
C ASP A 43 -7.39 4.67 14.67
N GLY A 44 -6.79 3.48 14.49
CA GLY A 44 -7.53 2.21 14.43
C GLY A 44 -8.45 2.03 13.23
N THR A 45 -8.55 3.01 12.32
CA THR A 45 -9.58 3.09 11.28
C THR A 45 -9.01 3.24 9.88
N THR A 46 -7.72 3.55 9.74
CA THR A 46 -7.09 3.72 8.43
C THR A 46 -5.76 2.98 8.40
N LEU A 47 -5.55 2.15 7.39
CA LEU A 47 -4.26 1.57 7.06
C LEU A 47 -3.52 2.49 6.11
N GLU A 48 -2.39 3.01 6.57
CA GLU A 48 -1.39 3.66 5.73
C GLU A 48 -0.39 2.62 5.22
N ILE A 49 -0.19 2.61 3.90
CA ILE A 49 0.82 1.82 3.20
C ILE A 49 1.77 2.80 2.53
N SER A 50 3.05 2.78 2.88
CA SER A 50 4.04 3.74 2.36
C SER A 50 5.18 3.00 1.65
N TYR A 51 5.29 3.18 0.34
CA TYR A 51 6.44 2.73 -0.46
C TYR A 51 7.46 3.85 -0.56
N ARG A 52 8.71 3.58 -0.18
CA ARG A 52 9.83 4.52 -0.24
C ARG A 52 10.79 4.17 -1.37
N ASP A 53 11.66 5.10 -1.73
CA ASP A 53 12.72 4.91 -2.74
C ASP A 53 12.17 4.49 -4.12
N VAL A 54 10.99 5.00 -4.48
CA VAL A 54 10.33 4.68 -5.76
C VAL A 54 10.85 5.61 -6.84
N VAL A 55 11.57 5.09 -7.84
CA VAL A 55 12.24 5.88 -8.91
C VAL A 55 11.24 6.53 -9.89
N GLY A 56 9.95 6.22 -9.74
CA GLY A 56 8.86 6.78 -10.53
C GLY A 56 7.69 5.81 -10.56
N ILE A 57 6.46 6.33 -10.55
CA ILE A 57 5.25 5.51 -10.57
C ILE A 57 4.33 5.93 -11.73
N ALA A 58 3.80 4.95 -12.46
CA ALA A 58 2.83 5.19 -13.52
C ALA A 58 1.40 5.10 -12.96
N ASP A 59 0.44 5.78 -13.60
CA ASP A 59 -0.96 5.72 -13.17
C ASP A 59 -1.51 4.28 -13.19
N ALA A 60 -1.10 3.47 -14.17
CA ALA A 60 -1.46 2.06 -14.26
C ALA A 60 -1.05 1.25 -13.01
N GLU A 61 0.14 1.51 -12.45
CA GLU A 61 0.61 0.90 -11.20
C GLU A 61 -0.27 1.29 -10.02
N VAL A 62 -0.56 2.59 -9.90
CA VAL A 62 -1.44 3.13 -8.85
C VAL A 62 -2.82 2.49 -8.94
N MET A 63 -3.38 2.40 -10.14
CA MET A 63 -4.68 1.76 -10.38
C MET A 63 -4.65 0.26 -10.10
N GLY A 64 -3.56 -0.43 -10.44
CA GLY A 64 -3.35 -1.82 -10.08
C GLY A 64 -3.37 -2.03 -8.58
N VAL A 65 -2.63 -1.22 -7.82
CA VAL A 65 -2.59 -1.29 -6.35
C VAL A 65 -3.97 -1.03 -5.76
N LYS A 66 -4.68 0.00 -6.22
CA LYS A 66 -6.06 0.29 -5.81
C LYS A 66 -7.00 -0.90 -6.04
N ARG A 67 -6.86 -1.60 -7.17
CA ARG A 67 -7.64 -2.82 -7.49
C ARG A 67 -7.31 -3.98 -6.56
N LEU A 68 -6.04 -4.18 -6.20
CA LEU A 68 -5.62 -5.23 -5.25
C LEU A 68 -6.14 -4.98 -3.84
N ILE A 69 -6.17 -3.71 -3.41
CA ILE A 69 -6.76 -3.32 -2.12
C ILE A 69 -8.25 -3.64 -2.10
N GLY A 70 -8.96 -3.43 -3.22
CA GLY A 70 -10.36 -3.80 -3.36
C GLY A 70 -11.31 -2.95 -2.49
N SER A 71 -10.88 -1.75 -2.11
CA SER A 71 -11.63 -0.78 -1.32
C SER A 71 -11.23 0.64 -1.73
N GLU A 72 -12.10 1.62 -1.45
CA GLU A 72 -11.79 3.03 -1.67
C GLU A 72 -10.51 3.39 -0.94
N CYS A 73 -9.52 3.90 -1.66
CA CYS A 73 -8.25 4.29 -1.06
C CYS A 73 -7.67 5.53 -1.75
N PHE A 74 -7.02 6.37 -0.94
CA PHE A 74 -6.39 7.59 -1.41
C PHE A 74 -4.91 7.33 -1.66
N CYS A 75 -4.41 7.74 -2.81
CA CYS A 75 -2.99 7.65 -3.15
C CYS A 75 -2.38 9.04 -3.16
N THR A 76 -1.23 9.21 -2.51
CA THR A 76 -0.41 10.42 -2.58
C THR A 76 1.01 10.05 -3.01
N VAL A 77 1.64 10.91 -3.80
CA VAL A 77 2.99 10.73 -4.34
C VAL A 77 3.79 11.98 -4.04
N SER A 78 4.85 11.85 -3.25
CA SER A 78 5.64 13.00 -2.78
C SER A 78 7.11 12.65 -2.54
N PRO A 79 8.06 13.56 -2.81
CA PRO A 79 7.92 14.78 -3.61
C PRO A 79 7.95 14.47 -5.11
N GLN A 80 7.10 15.09 -5.94
CA GLN A 80 6.92 14.74 -7.36
C GLN A 80 8.14 15.00 -8.27
N THR A 81 9.12 15.76 -7.79
CA THR A 81 10.26 16.26 -8.56
C THR A 81 11.62 15.69 -8.13
N ALA A 82 11.64 14.73 -7.19
CA ALA A 82 12.89 14.07 -6.78
C ALA A 82 13.14 12.79 -7.59
N GLU A 83 14.41 12.37 -7.63
CA GLU A 83 14.85 11.09 -8.22
C GLU A 83 14.18 9.87 -7.55
N THR A 84 13.75 10.03 -6.29
CA THR A 84 13.02 9.01 -5.53
C THR A 84 11.79 9.60 -4.86
N LEU A 85 10.66 8.92 -5.07
CA LEU A 85 9.34 9.27 -4.58
C LEU A 85 8.96 8.40 -3.38
N THR A 86 8.10 8.95 -2.52
CA THR A 86 7.30 8.18 -1.57
C THR A 86 5.87 8.09 -2.09
N VAL A 87 5.37 6.87 -2.25
CA VAL A 87 3.99 6.60 -2.66
C VAL A 87 3.23 6.08 -1.45
N ARG A 88 2.18 6.79 -1.03
CA ARG A 88 1.39 6.43 0.14
C ARG A 88 -0.05 6.14 -0.24
N PHE A 89 -0.56 5.01 0.22
CA PHE A 89 -1.96 4.63 0.12
C PHE A 89 -2.61 4.69 1.49
N LEU A 90 -3.73 5.38 1.59
CA LEU A 90 -4.58 5.42 2.78
C LEU A 90 -5.84 4.62 2.50
N VAL A 91 -6.00 3.52 3.24
CA VAL A 91 -7.11 2.58 3.09
C VAL A 91 -7.96 2.61 4.37
N PRO A 92 -9.22 3.03 4.33
CA PRO A 92 -10.11 2.92 5.48
C PRO A 92 -10.34 1.45 5.81
N LEU A 93 -10.13 1.09 7.07
CA LEU A 93 -10.42 -0.21 7.64
C LEU A 93 -11.86 -0.18 8.16
N LYS A 94 -12.76 -0.85 7.44
CA LYS A 94 -14.19 -0.97 7.78
C LYS A 94 -14.44 -2.29 8.49
#